data_AF-A0A2T2TZS6-F1
#
_entry.id   AF-A0A2T2TZS6-F1
#
_cell.length_a   1.000
_cell.length_b   1.000
_cell.length_c   1.000
_cell.angle_alpha   90.00
_cell.angle_beta   90.00
_cell.angle_gamma   90.00
#
_symmetry.space_group_name_H-M   'P 1'
#
loop_
_entity.id
_entity.type
_entity.pdbx_description
1 polymer ?
#
loop_
_entity_poly.entity_id
_entity_poly.type
_entity_poly.pdbx_seq_one_letter_code
_entity_poly.pdbx_strand_id
1 'polypeptide(L)'
;MRFGLIFSLIIAIVAVLFALQNPQTMDVNLLFFETRGSTALVLMVTFALGIMVGLLSTLPKQLQARRKLKKLQRQIGSESKSSPGSSRPFAVLRRPPPLMPGAPIAVVAPASAPRTAATYEQGLAQLTETYEVRRAWRPGSERGYLSAPDADRVDALHRAIEDPDIRAIFCVRGGYGCLRLLHRIDWALARQHPTLLVGYSDVTALHLAFYTKARWTGLSGPVVTEWAEADPATLDSFQAWCRGTPSDLTGNFDAGLTPLASGTVSGPLLGGNLSVLSRLIGTPFAHLEHAGVLDAVAGVILGTFTTGELDPDKPTLFLDDVFDDYLGTRSYPVVRGLPYGHHLPRCSLPMGAPVQLRATAEETSLTAQSPVVDS
;
A
#
# COMPACT_ATOMS: atom_id res chain seq x y z
N MET A 1 5.54 2.02 25.48
CA MET A 1 5.18 2.91 26.60
C MET A 1 4.72 2.15 27.85
N ARG A 2 3.71 1.27 27.80
CA ARG A 2 3.12 0.65 29.02
C ARG A 2 4.13 -0.06 29.96
N PHE A 3 5.09 -0.83 29.43
CA PHE A 3 6.03 -1.62 30.25
C PHE A 3 6.95 -0.79 31.18
N GLY A 4 7.53 0.30 30.67
CA GLY A 4 8.42 1.16 31.47
C GLY A 4 7.69 1.95 32.57
N LEU A 5 6.39 2.21 32.38
CA LEU A 5 5.57 2.91 33.36
C LEU A 5 5.21 1.99 34.54
N ILE A 6 4.92 0.72 34.27
CA ILE A 6 4.75 -0.33 35.28
C ILE A 6 6.06 -0.55 36.06
N PHE A 7 7.20 -0.67 35.36
CA PHE A 7 8.50 -0.86 36.01
C PHE A 7 8.89 0.32 36.92
N SER A 8 8.64 1.56 36.48
CA SER A 8 8.88 2.77 37.28
C SER A 8 7.99 2.82 38.54
N LEU A 9 6.72 2.39 38.42
CA LEU A 9 5.79 2.31 39.54
C LEU A 9 6.23 1.26 40.57
N ILE A 10 6.72 0.09 40.12
CA ILE A 10 7.26 -0.95 41.01
C ILE A 10 8.47 -0.42 41.79
N ILE A 11 9.42 0.25 41.13
CA ILE A 11 10.59 0.85 41.81
C ILE A 11 10.15 1.90 42.84
N ALA A 12 9.19 2.76 42.51
CA ALA A 12 8.66 3.76 43.45
C ALA A 12 8.01 3.11 44.68
N ILE A 13 7.22 2.04 44.49
CA ILE A 13 6.61 1.29 45.59
C ILE A 13 7.68 0.64 46.48
N VAL A 14 8.69 0.00 45.90
CA VAL A 14 9.80 -0.62 46.65
C VAL A 14 10.59 0.42 47.45
N ALA A 15 10.87 1.59 46.86
CA ALA A 15 11.56 2.68 47.55
C ALA A 15 10.74 3.22 48.75
N VAL A 16 9.42 3.36 48.61
CA VAL A 16 8.52 3.77 49.71
C VAL A 16 8.44 2.70 50.80
N LEU A 17 8.34 1.42 50.46
CA LEU A 17 8.32 0.33 51.43
C LEU A 17 9.63 0.25 52.22
N PHE A 18 10.78 0.34 51.55
CA PHE A 18 12.09 0.37 52.19
C PHE A 18 12.23 1.58 53.13
N ALA A 19 11.75 2.76 52.70
CA ALA A 19 11.73 3.97 53.52
C ALA A 19 10.88 3.83 54.80
N LEU A 20 9.71 3.19 54.71
CA LEU A 20 8.83 2.93 55.85
C LEU A 20 9.40 1.88 56.82
N GLN A 21 10.10 0.87 56.30
CA GLN A 21 10.76 -0.17 57.11
C GLN A 21 12.03 0.32 57.83
N ASN A 22 12.63 1.44 57.38
CA ASN A 22 13.87 1.99 57.92
C ASN A 22 13.68 3.44 58.45
N PRO A 23 12.84 3.65 59.49
CA PRO A 23 12.47 4.98 59.99
C PRO A 23 13.60 5.69 60.77
N GLN A 24 14.76 5.05 60.93
CA GLN A 24 15.90 5.62 61.64
C GLN A 24 16.38 6.92 60.96
N THR A 25 16.75 7.90 61.76
CA THR A 25 17.44 9.10 61.29
C THR A 25 18.90 8.75 60.98
N MET A 26 19.37 9.12 59.81
CA MET A 26 20.77 8.94 59.41
C MET A 26 21.46 10.29 59.23
N ASP A 27 22.74 10.33 59.58
CA ASP A 27 23.63 11.44 59.25
C ASP A 27 24.00 11.35 57.76
N VAL A 28 23.62 12.36 56.99
CA VAL A 28 23.80 12.40 55.54
C VAL A 28 24.85 13.45 55.20
N ASN A 29 26.02 12.96 54.79
CA ASN A 29 27.16 13.80 54.42
C ASN A 29 27.25 13.90 52.88
N LEU A 30 26.86 15.05 52.33
CA LEU A 30 26.86 15.36 50.91
C LEU A 30 27.89 16.45 50.60
N LEU A 31 29.14 16.03 50.40
CA LEU A 31 30.34 16.80 49.98
C LEU A 31 30.71 18.02 50.85
N PHE A 32 29.82 18.98 51.00
CA PHE A 32 30.01 20.24 51.75
C PHE A 32 28.89 20.52 52.77
N PHE A 33 27.91 19.61 52.90
CA PHE A 33 26.80 19.72 53.84
C PHE A 33 26.61 18.42 54.60
N GLU A 34 26.53 18.51 55.93
CA GLU A 34 26.06 17.44 56.81
C GLU A 34 24.64 17.78 57.27
N THR A 35 23.72 16.82 57.21
CA THR A 35 22.35 17.01 57.71
C THR A 35 21.76 15.73 58.27
N ARG A 36 20.97 15.84 59.34
CA ARG A 36 20.18 14.73 59.89
C ARG A 36 18.84 14.64 59.17
N GLY A 37 18.63 13.54 58.46
CA GLY A 37 17.40 13.26 57.73
C GLY A 37 16.86 11.88 58.05
N SER A 38 15.56 11.66 57.85
CA SER A 38 15.02 10.30 57.77
C SER A 38 15.41 9.68 56.44
N THR A 39 15.66 8.36 56.43
CA THR A 39 15.94 7.58 55.20
C THR A 39 14.91 7.86 54.10
N ALA A 40 13.65 8.03 54.48
CA ALA A 40 12.53 8.38 53.59
C ALA A 40 12.72 9.71 52.85
N LEU A 41 13.17 10.76 53.54
CA LEU A 41 13.39 12.08 52.94
C LEU A 41 14.52 12.04 51.91
N VAL A 42 15.62 11.35 52.23
CA VAL A 42 16.79 11.20 51.36
C VAL A 42 16.44 10.45 50.08
N LEU A 43 15.67 9.36 50.21
CA LEU A 43 15.19 8.58 49.07
C LEU A 43 14.21 9.37 48.19
N MET A 44 13.30 10.15 48.78
CA MET A 44 12.42 11.02 47.98
C MET A 44 13.20 12.09 47.20
N VAL A 45 14.16 12.78 47.83
CA VAL A 45 14.95 13.83 47.17
C VAL A 45 15.81 13.25 46.03
N THR A 46 16.50 12.13 46.28
CA THR A 46 17.33 11.48 45.25
C THR A 46 16.50 10.92 44.09
N PHE A 47 15.33 10.32 44.36
CA PHE A 47 14.42 9.84 43.32
C PHE A 47 13.82 11.00 42.49
N ALA A 48 13.39 12.09 43.13
CA ALA A 48 12.90 13.28 42.45
C ALA A 48 13.97 13.93 41.55
N LEU A 49 15.23 14.01 42.04
CA LEU A 49 16.36 14.49 41.26
C LEU A 49 16.63 13.61 40.04
N GLY A 50 16.57 12.28 40.19
CA GLY A 50 16.71 11.32 39.11
C GLY A 50 15.65 11.48 38.01
N ILE A 51 14.37 11.65 38.39
CA ILE A 51 13.28 11.94 37.45
C ILE A 51 13.55 13.25 36.71
N MET A 52 13.96 14.31 37.42
CA MET A 52 14.22 15.62 36.82
C MET A 52 15.35 15.56 35.79
N VAL A 53 16.44 14.85 36.07
CA VAL A 53 17.56 14.62 35.12
C VAL A 53 17.11 13.78 33.92
N GLY A 54 16.26 12.76 34.12
CA GLY A 54 15.67 11.96 33.04
C GLY A 54 14.77 12.78 32.11
N LEU A 55 13.97 13.71 32.66
CA LEU A 55 13.15 14.63 31.87
C LEU A 55 14.02 15.64 31.10
N LEU A 56 15.00 16.25 31.76
CA LEU A 56 15.91 17.23 31.14
C LEU A 56 16.77 16.62 30.02
N SER A 57 17.26 15.39 30.18
CA SER A 57 18.06 14.71 29.14
C SER A 57 17.25 14.27 27.92
N THR A 58 15.94 14.03 28.06
CA THR A 58 15.05 13.64 26.95
C THR A 58 14.42 14.83 26.23
N LEU A 59 14.34 15.99 26.88
CA LEU A 59 13.76 17.23 26.35
C LEU A 59 14.35 17.67 24.99
N PRO A 60 15.67 17.64 24.72
CA PRO A 60 16.24 18.05 23.43
C PRO A 60 15.76 17.16 22.27
N LYS A 61 15.69 15.84 22.48
CA LYS A 61 15.21 14.87 21.48
C LYS A 61 13.73 15.10 21.18
N GLN A 62 12.90 15.36 22.20
CA GLN A 62 11.48 15.67 22.02
C GLN A 62 11.28 17.00 21.26
N LEU A 63 12.07 18.03 21.57
CA LEU A 63 12.03 19.32 20.87
C LEU A 63 12.48 19.20 19.41
N GLN A 64 13.52 18.42 19.12
CA GLN A 64 13.94 18.10 17.75
C GLN A 64 12.85 17.34 16.98
N ALA A 65 12.23 16.33 17.59
CA ALA A 65 11.12 15.59 16.99
C ALA A 65 9.93 16.51 16.67
N ARG A 66 9.50 17.37 17.62
CA ARG A 66 8.44 18.36 17.40
C ARG A 66 8.78 19.37 16.30
N ARG A 67 10.03 19.85 16.23
CA ARG A 67 10.51 20.75 15.15
C ARG A 67 10.47 20.05 13.78
N LYS A 68 10.92 18.79 13.70
CA LYS A 68 10.86 17.97 12.48
C LYS A 68 9.41 17.73 12.03
N LEU A 69 8.51 17.43 12.97
CA LEU A 69 7.07 17.28 12.70
C LEU A 69 6.46 18.57 12.13
N LYS A 70 6.70 19.74 12.76
CA LYS A 70 6.23 21.03 12.26
C LYS A 70 6.79 21.37 10.87
N LYS A 71 8.03 20.98 10.55
CA LYS A 71 8.61 21.16 9.21
C LYS A 71 7.89 20.32 8.17
N LEU A 72 7.66 19.02 8.46
CA LEU A 72 6.91 18.11 7.58
C LEU A 72 5.46 18.57 7.38
N GLN A 73 4.76 18.96 8.44
CA GLN A 73 3.40 19.51 8.37
C GLN A 73 3.32 20.78 7.51
N ARG A 74 4.33 21.66 7.58
CA ARG A 74 4.42 22.84 6.70
C ARG A 74 4.65 22.47 5.24
N GLN A 75 5.47 21.45 4.95
CA GLN A 75 5.71 20.97 3.59
C GLN A 75 4.43 20.36 2.98
N ILE A 76 3.72 19.51 3.73
CA ILE A 76 2.42 18.95 3.34
C ILE A 76 1.41 20.09 3.10
N GLY A 77 1.38 21.09 3.98
CA GLY A 77 0.51 22.26 3.84
C GLY A 77 0.84 23.14 2.62
N SER A 78 2.11 23.28 2.23
CA SER A 78 2.49 24.00 1.00
C SER A 78 2.16 23.22 -0.27
N GLU A 79 2.32 21.89 -0.27
CA GLU A 79 1.88 21.05 -1.39
C GLU A 79 0.35 21.11 -1.56
N SER A 80 -0.39 20.97 -0.46
CA SER A 80 -1.86 21.10 -0.42
C SER A 80 -2.35 22.45 -0.95
N LYS A 81 -1.72 23.56 -0.55
CA LYS A 81 -2.10 24.92 -1.00
C LYS A 81 -1.76 25.24 -2.46
N SER A 82 -1.00 24.37 -3.15
CA SER A 82 -0.66 24.56 -4.57
C SER A 82 -1.77 24.17 -5.56
N SER A 83 -2.88 23.60 -5.06
CA SER A 83 -4.08 23.31 -5.85
C SER A 83 -5.33 23.91 -5.20
N PRO A 84 -5.65 25.20 -5.46
CA PRO A 84 -6.97 25.74 -5.13
C PRO A 84 -8.04 25.08 -6.00
N GLY A 85 -9.26 24.99 -5.45
CA GLY A 85 -10.41 24.41 -6.13
C GLY A 85 -10.81 25.18 -7.37
N SER A 86 -10.41 24.67 -8.53
CA SER A 86 -11.18 24.75 -9.76
C SER A 86 -11.49 23.33 -10.19
N SER A 87 -12.65 23.10 -10.80
CA SER A 87 -12.93 21.91 -11.59
C SER A 87 -11.98 21.87 -12.79
N ARG A 88 -10.72 21.49 -12.57
CA ARG A 88 -9.79 21.17 -13.65
C ARG A 88 -10.46 20.01 -14.41
N PRO A 89 -10.78 20.16 -15.71
CA PRO A 89 -11.19 19.00 -16.50
C PRO A 89 -10.10 17.94 -16.31
N PHE A 90 -10.49 16.69 -16.07
CA PHE A 90 -9.58 15.61 -15.69
C PHE A 90 -8.34 15.65 -16.58
N ALA A 91 -7.22 16.15 -16.03
CA ALA A 91 -6.06 16.51 -16.84
C ALA A 91 -5.59 15.26 -17.61
N VAL A 92 -5.51 15.40 -18.94
CA VAL A 92 -5.50 14.28 -19.90
C VAL A 92 -4.66 13.11 -19.38
N LEU A 93 -5.35 12.01 -19.10
CA LEU A 93 -4.73 10.78 -18.66
C LEU A 93 -4.01 10.19 -19.87
N ARG A 94 -2.68 10.10 -19.79
CA ARG A 94 -1.88 9.42 -20.83
C ARG A 94 -2.13 7.93 -20.72
N ARG A 95 -2.12 7.22 -21.84
CA ARG A 95 -2.08 5.76 -21.83
C ARG A 95 -0.68 5.31 -22.26
N PRO A 96 -0.14 4.22 -21.71
CA PRO A 96 1.05 3.60 -22.26
C PRO A 96 0.79 3.03 -23.67
N PRO A 97 1.83 2.81 -24.49
CA PRO A 97 1.68 2.08 -25.75
C PRO A 97 1.07 0.68 -25.57
N PRO A 98 0.39 0.12 -26.59
CA PRO A 98 -0.11 -1.25 -26.55
C PRO A 98 1.01 -2.27 -26.43
N LEU A 99 0.72 -3.40 -25.77
CA LEU A 99 1.67 -4.48 -25.54
C LEU A 99 1.31 -5.68 -26.42
N MET A 100 1.99 -5.80 -27.55
CA MET A 100 1.84 -6.91 -28.50
C MET A 100 2.90 -8.00 -28.26
N PRO A 101 2.67 -9.27 -28.68
CA PRO A 101 3.71 -10.28 -28.70
C PRO A 101 4.96 -9.81 -29.47
N GLY A 102 6.14 -10.20 -29.00
CA GLY A 102 7.44 -9.73 -29.50
C GLY A 102 7.84 -8.32 -29.04
N ALA A 103 6.96 -7.58 -28.36
CA ALA A 103 7.31 -6.24 -27.86
C ALA A 103 8.43 -6.29 -26.79
N PRO A 104 9.31 -5.29 -26.74
CA PRO A 104 10.34 -5.15 -25.72
C PRO A 104 9.76 -4.83 -24.33
N ILE A 105 10.18 -5.60 -23.33
CA ILE A 105 9.75 -5.45 -21.94
C ILE A 105 10.92 -5.43 -20.95
N ALA A 106 10.67 -4.84 -19.79
CA ALA A 106 11.56 -4.88 -18.64
C ALA A 106 10.90 -5.65 -17.49
N VAL A 107 11.66 -6.57 -16.87
CA VAL A 107 11.26 -7.29 -15.65
C VAL A 107 12.00 -6.68 -14.47
N VAL A 108 11.26 -6.14 -13.50
CA VAL A 108 11.81 -5.47 -12.31
C VAL A 108 11.18 -6.02 -11.03
N ALA A 109 11.89 -5.98 -9.90
CA ALA A 109 11.38 -6.43 -8.61
C ALA A 109 11.22 -5.23 -7.66
N PRO A 110 10.09 -4.49 -7.69
CA PRO A 110 9.92 -3.29 -6.87
C PRO A 110 9.46 -3.59 -5.43
N ALA A 111 9.04 -4.82 -5.13
CA ALA A 111 8.59 -5.26 -3.81
C ALA A 111 9.56 -6.30 -3.20
N SER A 112 9.13 -7.57 -3.15
CA SER A 112 9.89 -8.67 -2.55
C SER A 112 10.63 -9.51 -3.59
N ALA A 113 11.73 -10.14 -3.16
CA ALA A 113 12.40 -11.21 -3.90
C ALA A 113 11.43 -12.38 -4.17
N PRO A 114 11.57 -13.14 -5.27
CA PRO A 114 10.78 -14.35 -5.51
C PRO A 114 10.90 -15.34 -4.35
N ARG A 115 9.84 -16.12 -4.08
CA ARG A 115 9.85 -17.10 -2.97
C ARG A 115 10.82 -18.25 -3.22
N THR A 116 10.97 -18.63 -4.48
CA THR A 116 11.91 -19.66 -4.97
C THR A 116 12.52 -19.17 -6.28
N ALA A 117 13.75 -19.57 -6.60
CA ALA A 117 14.35 -19.25 -7.90
C ALA A 117 13.55 -19.86 -9.05
N ALA A 118 13.12 -21.13 -8.90
CA ALA A 118 12.37 -21.87 -9.91
C ALA A 118 11.09 -21.15 -10.41
N THR A 119 10.27 -20.59 -9.51
CA THR A 119 9.04 -19.86 -9.93
C THR A 119 9.35 -18.60 -10.74
N TYR A 120 10.47 -17.93 -10.44
CA TYR A 120 10.93 -16.79 -11.24
C TYR A 120 11.49 -17.23 -12.59
N GLU A 121 12.35 -18.25 -12.61
CA GLU A 121 13.00 -18.77 -13.83
C GLU A 121 11.97 -19.33 -14.82
N GLN A 122 10.99 -20.10 -14.35
CA GLN A 122 9.90 -20.65 -15.17
C GLN A 122 9.04 -19.53 -15.78
N GLY A 123 8.60 -18.57 -14.97
CA GLY A 123 7.79 -17.45 -15.46
C GLY A 123 8.55 -16.51 -16.40
N LEU A 124 9.85 -16.30 -16.15
CA LEU A 124 10.72 -15.51 -17.03
C LEU A 124 10.94 -16.19 -18.38
N ALA A 125 11.11 -17.53 -18.39
CA ALA A 125 11.24 -18.30 -19.63
C ALA A 125 9.98 -18.16 -20.51
N GLN A 126 8.80 -18.39 -19.95
CA GLN A 126 7.53 -18.24 -20.69
C GLN A 126 7.23 -16.80 -21.12
N LEU A 127 7.59 -15.79 -20.32
CA LEU A 127 7.53 -14.40 -20.77
C LEU A 127 8.44 -14.12 -21.96
N THR A 128 9.61 -14.79 -22.02
CA THR A 128 10.57 -14.66 -23.14
C THR A 128 10.07 -15.35 -24.42
N GLU A 129 9.21 -16.36 -24.31
CA GLU A 129 8.50 -16.95 -25.46
C GLU A 129 7.46 -15.97 -26.07
N THR A 130 6.94 -15.03 -25.28
CA THR A 130 5.90 -14.07 -25.70
C THR A 130 6.45 -12.68 -26.03
N TYR A 131 7.52 -12.22 -25.37
CA TYR A 131 8.01 -10.83 -25.40
C TYR A 131 9.55 -10.75 -25.44
N GLU A 132 10.08 -9.65 -25.98
CA GLU A 132 11.53 -9.39 -26.01
C GLU A 132 11.99 -8.87 -24.63
N VAL A 133 12.45 -9.76 -23.75
CA VAL A 133 12.93 -9.37 -22.40
C VAL A 133 14.31 -8.71 -22.48
N ARG A 134 14.35 -7.37 -22.64
CA ARG A 134 15.59 -6.59 -22.73
C ARG A 134 16.31 -6.41 -21.40
N ARG A 135 15.56 -6.32 -20.31
CA ARG A 135 16.05 -6.07 -18.96
C ARG A 135 15.36 -7.03 -18.01
N ALA A 136 16.11 -7.75 -17.20
CA ALA A 136 15.56 -8.66 -16.19
C ALA A 136 16.23 -8.44 -14.84
N TRP A 137 15.44 -8.57 -13.76
CA TRP A 137 15.96 -8.62 -12.40
C TRP A 137 16.88 -9.84 -12.23
N ARG A 138 17.92 -9.71 -11.40
CA ARG A 138 18.89 -10.76 -11.13
C ARG A 138 18.98 -11.01 -9.62
N PRO A 139 19.01 -12.28 -9.18
CA PRO A 139 19.28 -12.62 -7.78
C PRO A 139 20.65 -12.12 -7.30
N GLY A 140 20.81 -12.04 -5.98
CA GLY A 140 22.08 -11.69 -5.31
C GLY A 140 22.12 -10.30 -4.67
N SER A 141 21.03 -9.53 -4.73
CA SER A 141 20.91 -8.19 -4.12
C SER A 141 19.93 -8.14 -2.92
N GLU A 142 19.34 -9.28 -2.57
CA GLU A 142 18.23 -9.39 -1.62
C GLU A 142 18.58 -8.89 -0.21
N ARG A 143 17.60 -8.28 0.46
CA ARG A 143 17.73 -7.83 1.86
C ARG A 143 16.53 -8.26 2.68
N GLY A 144 16.63 -9.45 3.28
CA GLY A 144 15.52 -10.08 3.98
C GLY A 144 14.37 -10.36 3.02
N TYR A 145 13.21 -9.77 3.25
CA TYR A 145 12.04 -9.89 2.36
C TYR A 145 12.06 -8.93 1.15
N LEU A 146 13.05 -8.04 1.02
CA LEU A 146 13.17 -7.11 -0.12
C LEU A 146 14.03 -7.73 -1.23
N SER A 147 13.64 -7.51 -2.49
CA SER A 147 14.40 -7.96 -3.68
C SER A 147 15.76 -7.27 -3.84
N ALA A 148 15.88 -6.02 -3.42
CA ALA A 148 17.10 -5.22 -3.46
C ALA A 148 16.98 -3.99 -2.53
N PRO A 149 18.08 -3.25 -2.23
CA PRO A 149 18.02 -1.92 -1.64
C PRO A 149 17.02 -0.97 -2.31
N ASP A 150 16.47 -0.02 -1.53
CA ASP A 150 15.51 0.97 -2.04
C ASP A 150 16.05 1.81 -3.22
N ALA A 151 17.37 2.03 -3.29
CA ALA A 151 18.01 2.74 -4.37
C ALA A 151 17.97 1.90 -5.66
N ASP A 152 18.50 0.68 -5.59
CA ASP A 152 18.63 -0.27 -6.70
C ASP A 152 17.25 -0.62 -7.31
N ARG A 153 16.21 -0.77 -6.48
CA ARG A 153 14.82 -1.01 -6.93
C ARG A 153 14.22 0.19 -7.68
N VAL A 154 14.57 1.41 -7.30
CA VAL A 154 14.11 2.66 -7.96
C VAL A 154 14.91 2.89 -9.23
N ASP A 155 16.21 2.67 -9.20
CA ASP A 155 17.14 2.78 -10.33
C ASP A 155 16.76 1.79 -11.46
N ALA A 156 16.42 0.53 -11.11
CA ALA A 156 15.86 -0.42 -12.06
C ALA A 156 14.54 0.03 -12.69
N LEU A 157 13.66 0.68 -11.92
CA LEU A 157 12.39 1.22 -12.39
C LEU A 157 12.60 2.44 -13.31
N HIS A 158 13.49 3.37 -12.94
CA HIS A 158 13.84 4.53 -13.76
C HIS A 158 14.46 4.12 -15.09
N ARG A 159 15.43 3.20 -15.10
CA ARG A 159 16.03 2.68 -16.33
C ARG A 159 15.05 1.97 -17.26
N ALA A 160 13.93 1.47 -16.74
CA ALA A 160 12.87 0.86 -17.53
C ALA A 160 11.86 1.89 -18.07
N ILE A 161 11.70 3.03 -17.40
CA ILE A 161 10.85 4.16 -17.84
C ILE A 161 11.58 5.05 -18.85
N GLU A 162 12.87 5.30 -18.65
CA GLU A 162 13.71 6.15 -19.50
C GLU A 162 13.98 5.54 -20.88
N ASP A 163 13.95 4.20 -20.98
CA ASP A 163 14.20 3.45 -22.21
C ASP A 163 12.98 3.55 -23.15
N PRO A 164 13.06 4.31 -24.27
CA PRO A 164 11.90 4.65 -25.10
C PRO A 164 11.36 3.45 -25.89
N ASP A 165 12.11 2.35 -25.95
CA ASP A 165 11.65 1.13 -26.61
C ASP A 165 10.79 0.27 -25.69
N ILE A 166 11.04 0.26 -24.37
CA ILE A 166 10.28 -0.57 -23.43
C ILE A 166 8.79 -0.22 -23.50
N ARG A 167 7.94 -1.24 -23.73
CA ARG A 167 6.47 -1.09 -23.78
C ARG A 167 5.83 -1.38 -22.44
N ALA A 168 6.35 -2.37 -21.71
CA ALA A 168 5.84 -2.76 -20.40
C ALA A 168 6.92 -3.08 -19.36
N ILE A 169 6.57 -2.82 -18.10
CA ILE A 169 7.37 -3.09 -16.90
C ILE A 169 6.64 -4.16 -16.09
N PHE A 170 7.12 -5.41 -16.19
CA PHE A 170 6.59 -6.54 -15.45
C PHE A 170 7.21 -6.62 -14.05
N CYS A 171 6.37 -6.62 -13.03
CA CYS A 171 6.81 -6.84 -11.65
C CYS A 171 7.07 -8.34 -11.42
N VAL A 172 8.25 -8.69 -10.89
CA VAL A 172 8.60 -10.07 -10.53
C VAL A 172 7.54 -10.69 -9.62
N ARG A 173 7.14 -9.95 -8.57
CA ARG A 173 6.00 -10.25 -7.70
C ARG A 173 5.61 -9.04 -6.85
N GLY A 174 4.48 -9.18 -6.13
CA GLY A 174 4.12 -8.31 -4.99
C GLY A 174 4.92 -8.62 -3.73
N GLY A 175 4.27 -8.67 -2.57
CA GLY A 175 4.91 -8.92 -1.27
C GLY A 175 4.93 -7.66 -0.40
N TYR A 176 6.11 -7.08 -0.16
CA TYR A 176 6.24 -5.81 0.55
C TYR A 176 7.48 -5.05 0.06
N GLY A 177 7.30 -3.80 -0.37
CA GLY A 177 8.41 -2.89 -0.64
C GLY A 177 8.07 -1.68 -1.50
N CYS A 178 6.98 -1.69 -2.28
CA CYS A 178 6.62 -0.64 -3.23
C CYS A 178 6.42 0.73 -2.56
N LEU A 179 5.72 0.77 -1.42
CA LEU A 179 5.50 2.00 -0.63
C LEU A 179 6.79 2.73 -0.26
N ARG A 180 7.90 1.99 -0.07
CA ARG A 180 9.21 2.56 0.26
C ARG A 180 9.79 3.38 -0.89
N LEU A 181 9.37 3.10 -2.14
CA LEU A 181 9.95 3.70 -3.34
C LEU A 181 9.31 5.04 -3.71
N LEU A 182 8.08 5.31 -3.27
CA LEU A 182 7.27 6.46 -3.73
C LEU A 182 7.91 7.83 -3.50
N HIS A 183 8.76 7.97 -2.47
CA HIS A 183 9.48 9.21 -2.17
C HIS A 183 10.80 9.38 -2.95
N ARG A 184 11.16 8.41 -3.78
CA ARG A 184 12.40 8.34 -4.57
C ARG A 184 12.18 8.29 -6.07
N ILE A 185 10.94 8.00 -6.50
CA ILE A 185 10.58 7.99 -7.92
C ILE A 185 10.63 9.41 -8.46
N ASP A 186 11.33 9.60 -9.58
CA ASP A 186 11.28 10.82 -10.35
C ASP A 186 9.96 10.89 -11.11
N TRP A 187 9.02 11.66 -10.55
CA TRP A 187 7.70 11.88 -11.13
C TRP A 187 7.72 12.83 -12.34
N ALA A 188 8.84 13.49 -12.68
CA ALA A 188 8.98 14.26 -13.91
C ALA A 188 9.39 13.35 -15.07
N LEU A 189 10.39 12.48 -14.87
CA LEU A 189 10.73 11.38 -15.79
C LEU A 189 9.48 10.54 -16.10
N ALA A 190 8.78 10.11 -15.05
CA ALA A 190 7.53 9.35 -15.19
C ALA A 190 6.34 10.17 -15.74
N ARG A 191 6.44 11.46 -16.06
CA ARG A 191 5.41 12.14 -16.89
C ARG A 191 5.77 12.14 -18.37
N GLN A 192 7.06 12.07 -18.67
CA GLN A 192 7.59 12.19 -20.03
C GLN A 192 7.45 10.87 -20.80
N HIS A 193 7.63 9.71 -20.14
CA HIS A 193 7.73 8.40 -20.81
C HIS A 193 6.66 7.37 -20.36
N PRO A 194 5.40 7.44 -20.81
CA PRO A 194 4.36 6.43 -20.56
C PRO A 194 4.79 4.98 -20.79
N THR A 195 4.89 4.20 -19.71
CA THR A 195 5.23 2.76 -19.76
C THR A 195 4.19 1.92 -19.03
N LEU A 196 3.79 0.78 -19.60
CA LEU A 196 2.73 -0.06 -19.03
C LEU A 196 3.25 -0.81 -17.80
N LEU A 197 2.87 -0.38 -16.59
CA LEU A 197 3.16 -1.14 -15.38
C LEU A 197 2.26 -2.37 -15.29
N VAL A 198 2.85 -3.55 -15.08
CA VAL A 198 2.15 -4.82 -14.91
C VAL A 198 2.48 -5.47 -13.56
N GLY A 199 1.44 -5.84 -12.82
CA GLY A 199 1.51 -6.59 -11.57
C GLY A 199 0.44 -6.18 -10.55
N TYR A 200 0.20 -7.00 -9.53
CA TYR A 200 -0.86 -6.80 -8.53
C TYR A 200 -0.33 -6.87 -7.08
N SER A 201 -1.23 -6.97 -6.08
CA SER A 201 -0.88 -7.03 -4.66
C SER A 201 -0.13 -5.76 -4.20
N ASP A 202 1.10 -5.83 -3.66
CA ASP A 202 1.89 -4.65 -3.23
C ASP A 202 2.18 -3.65 -4.36
N VAL A 203 2.13 -4.09 -5.62
CA VAL A 203 2.24 -3.23 -6.82
C VAL A 203 1.09 -2.20 -6.91
N THR A 204 -0.03 -2.43 -6.20
CA THR A 204 -1.12 -1.45 -6.00
C THR A 204 -0.59 -0.07 -5.59
N ALA A 205 0.43 0.00 -4.73
CA ALA A 205 1.03 1.26 -4.31
C ALA A 205 1.67 2.04 -5.47
N LEU A 206 2.26 1.33 -6.45
CA LEU A 206 2.81 1.95 -7.65
C LEU A 206 1.71 2.39 -8.60
N HIS A 207 0.72 1.54 -8.90
CA HIS A 207 -0.42 1.90 -9.77
C HIS A 207 -1.10 3.20 -9.34
N LEU A 208 -1.47 3.30 -8.06
CA LEU A 208 -2.12 4.47 -7.50
C LEU A 208 -1.21 5.72 -7.53
N ALA A 209 0.10 5.54 -7.29
CA ALA A 209 1.06 6.64 -7.32
C ALA A 209 1.35 7.13 -8.75
N PHE A 210 1.50 6.24 -9.73
CA PHE A 210 1.64 6.62 -11.15
C PHE A 210 0.38 7.33 -11.67
N TYR A 211 -0.81 6.79 -11.43
CA TYR A 211 -2.06 7.47 -11.77
C TYR A 211 -2.13 8.90 -11.19
N THR A 212 -1.77 9.05 -9.91
CA THR A 212 -1.86 10.33 -9.19
C THR A 212 -0.78 11.33 -9.61
N LYS A 213 0.49 10.89 -9.71
CA LYS A 213 1.67 11.77 -9.85
C LYS A 213 2.22 11.81 -11.27
N ALA A 214 2.15 10.72 -12.03
CA ALA A 214 2.60 10.60 -13.42
C ALA A 214 1.47 10.81 -14.45
N ARG A 215 0.20 10.67 -14.04
CA ARG A 215 -1.00 10.88 -14.88
C ARG A 215 -1.08 9.90 -16.06
N TRP A 216 -0.78 8.63 -15.81
CA TRP A 216 -1.04 7.55 -16.76
C TRP A 216 -1.83 6.37 -16.19
N THR A 217 -2.39 5.55 -17.06
CA THR A 217 -3.02 4.26 -16.74
C THR A 217 -2.00 3.14 -16.49
N GLY A 218 -2.42 2.06 -15.84
CA GLY A 218 -1.63 0.84 -15.65
C GLY A 218 -2.50 -0.42 -15.71
N LEU A 219 -1.89 -1.60 -15.70
CA LEU A 219 -2.63 -2.88 -15.77
C LEU A 219 -2.29 -3.74 -14.55
N SER A 220 -3.25 -3.88 -13.63
CA SER A 220 -3.09 -4.81 -12.51
C SER A 220 -3.39 -6.23 -12.99
N GLY A 221 -2.34 -6.94 -13.40
CA GLY A 221 -2.41 -8.30 -13.94
C GLY A 221 -1.35 -9.24 -13.34
N PRO A 222 -1.07 -10.38 -14.01
CA PRO A 222 -0.12 -11.39 -13.57
C PRO A 222 1.28 -10.84 -13.27
N VAL A 223 1.95 -11.43 -12.29
CA VAL A 223 3.36 -11.17 -11.98
C VAL A 223 4.22 -12.32 -12.49
N VAL A 224 5.52 -12.09 -12.70
CA VAL A 224 6.41 -13.10 -13.31
C VAL A 224 6.36 -14.43 -12.57
N THR A 225 6.41 -14.45 -11.23
CA THR A 225 6.41 -15.70 -10.45
C THR A 225 5.10 -16.48 -10.49
N GLU A 226 4.02 -15.91 -11.05
CA GLU A 226 2.71 -16.57 -11.20
C GLU A 226 2.40 -16.88 -12.68
N TRP A 227 3.27 -16.48 -13.62
CA TRP A 227 3.00 -16.57 -15.06
C TRP A 227 2.79 -18.02 -15.52
N ALA A 228 3.61 -18.95 -15.01
CA ALA A 228 3.53 -20.38 -15.34
C ALA A 228 2.37 -21.12 -14.67
N GLU A 229 1.72 -20.51 -13.66
CA GLU A 229 0.55 -21.06 -12.96
C GLU A 229 -0.76 -20.39 -13.42
N ALA A 230 -0.68 -19.33 -14.24
CA ALA A 230 -1.84 -18.57 -14.70
C ALA A 230 -2.69 -19.42 -15.66
N ASP A 231 -3.99 -19.50 -15.37
CA ASP A 231 -4.98 -20.16 -16.22
C ASP A 231 -5.24 -19.36 -17.52
N PRO A 232 -5.80 -20.01 -18.56
CA PRO A 232 -6.10 -19.35 -19.83
C PRO A 232 -6.99 -18.11 -19.70
N ALA A 233 -8.04 -18.12 -18.86
CA ALA A 233 -8.95 -16.98 -18.72
C ALA A 233 -8.25 -15.75 -18.11
N THR A 234 -7.35 -15.97 -17.14
CA THR A 234 -6.46 -14.92 -16.60
C THR A 234 -5.56 -14.32 -17.68
N LEU A 235 -4.92 -15.15 -18.50
CA LEU A 235 -4.02 -14.69 -19.56
C LEU A 235 -4.79 -14.00 -20.70
N ASP A 236 -5.94 -14.52 -21.12
CA ASP A 236 -6.80 -13.93 -22.13
C ASP A 236 -7.34 -12.56 -21.69
N SER A 237 -7.76 -12.44 -20.42
CA SER A 237 -8.15 -11.16 -19.82
C SER A 237 -7.00 -10.16 -19.84
N PHE A 238 -5.79 -10.57 -19.42
CA PHE A 238 -4.60 -9.73 -19.47
C PHE A 238 -4.27 -9.26 -20.90
N GLN A 239 -4.27 -10.17 -21.86
CA GLN A 239 -3.94 -9.87 -23.25
C GLN A 239 -4.97 -8.98 -23.95
N ALA A 240 -6.27 -9.12 -23.63
CA ALA A 240 -7.32 -8.26 -24.17
C ALA A 240 -7.07 -6.77 -23.83
N TRP A 241 -6.71 -6.49 -22.57
CA TRP A 241 -6.32 -5.14 -22.15
C TRP A 241 -5.03 -4.64 -22.82
N CYS A 242 -4.04 -5.52 -23.00
CA CYS A 242 -2.77 -5.20 -23.66
C CYS A 242 -2.94 -4.79 -25.14
N ARG A 243 -3.97 -5.33 -25.81
CA ARG A 243 -4.38 -4.97 -27.18
C ARG A 243 -5.31 -3.75 -27.25
N GLY A 244 -5.64 -3.13 -26.11
CA GLY A 244 -6.53 -1.96 -26.06
C GLY A 244 -8.01 -2.25 -26.32
N THR A 245 -8.43 -3.52 -26.35
CA THR A 245 -9.85 -3.87 -26.52
C THR A 245 -10.63 -3.51 -25.24
N PRO A 246 -11.67 -2.65 -25.29
CA PRO A 246 -12.56 -2.47 -24.15
C PRO A 246 -13.35 -3.77 -23.94
N SER A 247 -13.18 -4.40 -22.78
CA SER A 247 -13.93 -5.60 -22.42
C SER A 247 -14.91 -5.32 -21.28
N ASP A 248 -15.91 -6.17 -21.16
CA ASP A 248 -16.47 -6.52 -19.85
C ASP A 248 -15.35 -7.15 -19.01
N LEU A 249 -15.22 -6.73 -17.74
CA LEU A 249 -14.20 -7.25 -16.83
C LEU A 249 -14.57 -8.66 -16.33
N THR A 250 -15.84 -9.07 -16.43
CA THR A 250 -16.32 -10.40 -16.02
C THR A 250 -16.57 -11.39 -17.15
N GLY A 251 -16.76 -10.94 -18.40
CA GLY A 251 -17.25 -11.78 -19.49
C GLY A 251 -16.43 -13.02 -19.88
N ASN A 252 -15.17 -13.13 -19.45
CA ASN A 252 -14.32 -14.31 -19.65
C ASN A 252 -14.35 -15.31 -18.47
N PHE A 253 -15.14 -15.06 -17.43
CA PHE A 253 -15.13 -15.79 -16.17
C PHE A 253 -16.52 -16.30 -15.81
N ASP A 254 -16.59 -17.52 -15.26
CA ASP A 254 -17.81 -18.07 -14.67
C ASP A 254 -18.03 -17.47 -13.25
N ALA A 255 -18.20 -16.14 -13.22
CA ALA A 255 -18.25 -15.35 -11.99
C ALA A 255 -19.34 -14.26 -12.10
N GLY A 256 -20.44 -14.45 -11.38
CA GLY A 256 -21.52 -13.46 -11.29
C GLY A 256 -21.20 -12.34 -10.30
N LEU A 257 -21.31 -11.08 -10.74
CA LEU A 257 -21.32 -9.93 -9.83
C LEU A 257 -22.63 -9.91 -9.04
N THR A 258 -22.54 -9.91 -7.72
CA THR A 258 -23.72 -9.80 -6.83
C THR A 258 -23.82 -8.37 -6.31
N PRO A 259 -24.93 -7.64 -6.56
CA PRO A 259 -25.13 -6.32 -6.00
C PRO A 259 -25.44 -6.38 -4.50
N LEU A 260 -24.78 -5.53 -3.72
CA LEU A 260 -25.10 -5.23 -2.32
C LEU A 260 -25.86 -3.90 -2.19
N ALA A 261 -25.54 -2.94 -3.06
CA ALA A 261 -26.29 -1.69 -3.21
C ALA A 261 -26.44 -1.37 -4.70
N SER A 262 -27.62 -0.92 -5.10
CA SER A 262 -27.96 -0.68 -6.51
C SER A 262 -27.55 0.71 -7.01
N GLY A 263 -27.35 0.83 -8.33
CA GLY A 263 -27.08 2.08 -9.01
C GLY A 263 -26.39 1.88 -10.36
N THR A 264 -26.06 2.97 -11.03
CA THR A 264 -25.18 2.97 -12.20
C THR A 264 -24.27 4.18 -12.11
N VAL A 265 -22.97 3.97 -12.30
CA VAL A 265 -21.97 5.02 -12.15
C VAL A 265 -20.80 4.83 -13.11
N SER A 266 -20.11 5.92 -13.42
CA SER A 266 -18.92 5.91 -14.26
C SER A 266 -17.80 6.73 -13.64
N GLY A 267 -16.56 6.24 -13.73
CA GLY A 267 -15.39 6.88 -13.14
C GLY A 267 -14.11 6.08 -13.35
N PRO A 268 -12.93 6.64 -12.99
CA PRO A 268 -11.66 5.93 -13.09
C PRO A 268 -11.60 4.75 -12.11
N LEU A 269 -11.28 3.55 -12.58
CA LEU A 269 -11.10 2.38 -11.73
C LEU A 269 -9.80 2.49 -10.91
N LEU A 270 -9.94 2.68 -9.60
CA LEU A 270 -8.84 2.72 -8.64
C LEU A 270 -9.07 1.68 -7.54
N GLY A 271 -8.00 1.11 -7.01
CA GLY A 271 -8.11 -0.01 -6.07
C GLY A 271 -6.94 -0.98 -6.20
N GLY A 272 -7.22 -2.28 -6.06
CA GLY A 272 -6.23 -3.34 -5.97
C GLY A 272 -6.27 -3.98 -4.58
N ASN A 273 -5.12 -4.12 -3.92
CA ASN A 273 -5.07 -4.69 -2.58
C ASN A 273 -5.48 -3.68 -1.48
N LEU A 274 -6.57 -3.98 -0.78
CA LEU A 274 -7.12 -3.14 0.29
C LEU A 274 -6.12 -2.85 1.43
N SER A 275 -5.25 -3.80 1.81
CA SER A 275 -4.26 -3.59 2.88
C SER A 275 -3.08 -2.70 2.49
N VAL A 276 -2.81 -2.57 1.20
CA VAL A 276 -1.78 -1.69 0.63
C VAL A 276 -2.36 -0.28 0.47
N LEU A 277 -3.58 -0.19 -0.05
CA LEU A 277 -4.36 1.04 -0.06
C LEU A 277 -4.55 1.57 1.37
N SER A 278 -4.83 0.71 2.35
CA SER A 278 -4.98 1.10 3.77
C SER A 278 -3.69 1.57 4.47
N ARG A 279 -2.56 1.62 3.75
CA ARG A 279 -1.28 2.21 4.22
C ARG A 279 -0.88 3.49 3.51
N LEU A 280 -1.49 3.81 2.36
CA LEU A 280 -1.35 5.10 1.69
C LEU A 280 -2.04 6.24 2.47
N ILE A 281 -2.88 5.84 3.42
CA ILE A 281 -3.67 6.61 4.37
C ILE A 281 -2.92 7.75 5.09
N GLY A 282 -3.52 8.95 5.11
CA GLY A 282 -3.04 10.12 5.87
C GLY A 282 -1.73 10.74 5.37
N THR A 283 -0.99 10.02 4.53
CA THR A 283 0.00 10.58 3.61
C THR A 283 -0.74 11.28 2.44
N PRO A 284 -0.04 11.90 1.47
CA PRO A 284 -0.63 12.39 0.22
C PRO A 284 -1.29 11.34 -0.69
N PHE A 285 -1.62 10.15 -0.16
CA PHE A 285 -2.08 8.98 -0.93
C PHE A 285 -3.37 8.30 -0.37
N ALA A 286 -3.97 8.80 0.73
CA ALA A 286 -5.35 8.57 1.25
C ALA A 286 -5.82 7.11 1.56
N HIS A 287 -6.93 6.80 2.26
CA HIS A 287 -7.85 7.60 3.13
C HIS A 287 -9.29 7.07 3.22
N LEU A 288 -9.56 5.75 3.17
CA LEU A 288 -10.93 5.18 3.09
C LEU A 288 -11.97 5.80 4.03
N GLU A 289 -12.13 5.34 5.27
CA GLU A 289 -13.25 5.83 6.10
C GLU A 289 -12.96 7.15 6.82
N HIS A 290 -12.09 7.17 7.84
CA HIS A 290 -11.79 8.39 8.62
C HIS A 290 -11.05 9.52 7.86
N ALA A 291 -10.81 9.41 6.55
CA ALA A 291 -10.46 10.57 5.72
C ALA A 291 -11.45 10.84 4.57
N GLY A 292 -12.68 10.34 4.68
CA GLY A 292 -13.81 10.71 3.82
C GLY A 292 -13.75 10.17 2.40
N VAL A 293 -12.89 9.18 2.10
CA VAL A 293 -12.83 8.60 0.74
C VAL A 293 -14.01 7.68 0.48
N LEU A 294 -14.57 6.98 1.48
CA LEU A 294 -15.84 6.24 1.30
C LEU A 294 -17.00 7.19 0.94
N ASP A 295 -16.98 8.43 1.43
CA ASP A 295 -17.98 9.45 1.07
C ASP A 295 -17.66 10.16 -0.27
N ALA A 296 -16.48 9.88 -0.85
CA ALA A 296 -15.99 10.46 -2.11
C ALA A 296 -15.86 9.45 -3.26
N VAL A 297 -16.08 8.15 -3.03
CA VAL A 297 -16.18 7.16 -4.11
C VAL A 297 -17.55 7.20 -4.76
N ALA A 298 -17.56 6.95 -6.06
CA ALA A 298 -18.79 6.91 -6.86
C ALA A 298 -19.45 5.51 -6.84
N GLY A 299 -18.73 4.49 -6.40
CA GLY A 299 -19.18 3.09 -6.27
C GLY A 299 -18.04 2.21 -5.73
N VAL A 300 -18.36 0.98 -5.29
CA VAL A 300 -17.39 0.02 -4.74
C VAL A 300 -17.54 -1.35 -5.40
N ILE A 301 -16.40 -2.00 -5.66
CA ILE A 301 -16.33 -3.34 -6.24
C ILE A 301 -15.44 -4.20 -5.35
N LEU A 302 -15.99 -5.32 -4.86
CA LEU A 302 -15.30 -6.27 -4.00
C LEU A 302 -14.87 -7.50 -4.82
N GLY A 303 -13.59 -7.83 -4.70
CA GLY A 303 -12.97 -8.99 -5.34
C GLY A 303 -13.25 -10.32 -4.62
N THR A 304 -12.41 -11.32 -4.89
CA THR A 304 -12.37 -12.56 -4.12
C THR A 304 -11.38 -12.46 -2.96
N PHE A 305 -11.74 -13.06 -1.82
CA PHE A 305 -10.99 -12.97 -0.57
C PHE A 305 -10.57 -14.35 -0.09
N THR A 306 -9.29 -14.48 0.28
CA THR A 306 -8.79 -15.67 0.96
C THR A 306 -9.12 -15.57 2.46
N THR A 307 -10.19 -16.23 2.89
CA THR A 307 -10.43 -16.48 4.32
C THR A 307 -9.64 -17.71 4.75
N GLY A 308 -9.02 -17.67 5.94
CA GLY A 308 -8.49 -18.88 6.57
C GLY A 308 -9.62 -19.78 7.07
N GLU A 309 -9.27 -20.96 7.57
CA GLU A 309 -10.22 -21.77 8.35
C GLU A 309 -10.71 -20.95 9.55
N LEU A 310 -12.03 -20.84 9.69
CA LEU A 310 -12.65 -20.19 10.82
C LEU A 310 -12.62 -21.15 12.01
N ASP A 311 -12.04 -20.70 13.11
CA ASP A 311 -12.02 -21.45 14.36
C ASP A 311 -13.43 -21.45 14.98
N PRO A 312 -14.13 -22.60 15.08
CA PRO A 312 -15.52 -22.64 15.51
C PRO A 312 -15.72 -22.23 16.97
N ASP A 313 -14.67 -22.28 17.80
CA ASP A 313 -14.72 -21.89 19.20
C ASP A 313 -14.44 -20.38 19.39
N LYS A 314 -14.09 -19.65 18.33
CA LYS A 314 -13.87 -18.20 18.36
C LYS A 314 -15.02 -17.45 17.67
N PRO A 315 -15.78 -16.60 18.40
CA PRO A 315 -16.79 -15.76 17.76
C PRO A 315 -16.12 -14.79 16.78
N THR A 316 -16.44 -14.95 15.50
CA THR A 316 -15.99 -14.12 14.39
C THR A 316 -17.18 -13.84 13.49
N LEU A 317 -17.22 -12.65 12.88
CA LEU A 317 -18.22 -12.32 11.86
C LEU A 317 -17.87 -13.05 10.56
N PHE A 318 -18.88 -13.38 9.76
CA PHE A 318 -18.65 -13.75 8.37
C PHE A 318 -18.33 -12.50 7.55
N LEU A 319 -17.63 -12.70 6.43
CA LEU A 319 -17.20 -11.58 5.60
C LEU A 319 -18.39 -10.85 4.96
N ASP A 320 -19.47 -11.56 4.66
CA ASP A 320 -20.71 -10.98 4.16
C ASP A 320 -21.41 -10.10 5.21
N ASP A 321 -21.44 -10.51 6.50
CA ASP A 321 -21.98 -9.67 7.60
C ASP A 321 -21.24 -8.32 7.66
N VAL A 322 -19.91 -8.34 7.50
CA VAL A 322 -19.05 -7.14 7.49
C VAL A 322 -19.29 -6.28 6.24
N PHE A 323 -19.58 -6.88 5.09
CA PHE A 323 -19.91 -6.13 3.89
C PHE A 323 -21.29 -5.48 3.99
N ASP A 324 -22.30 -6.16 4.52
CA ASP A 324 -23.64 -5.61 4.66
C ASP A 324 -23.66 -4.44 5.67
N ASP A 325 -22.99 -4.57 6.81
CA ASP A 325 -22.88 -3.53 7.84
C ASP A 325 -22.19 -2.25 7.31
N TYR A 326 -21.04 -2.38 6.64
CA TYR A 326 -20.27 -1.22 6.18
C TYR A 326 -20.70 -0.66 4.82
N LEU A 327 -21.30 -1.49 3.93
CA LEU A 327 -21.51 -1.17 2.52
C LEU A 327 -22.95 -1.38 2.01
N GLY A 328 -23.76 -2.24 2.64
CA GLY A 328 -25.11 -2.56 2.17
C GLY A 328 -26.10 -1.39 2.22
N THR A 329 -25.84 -0.37 3.03
CA THR A 329 -26.69 0.83 3.19
C THR A 329 -26.18 2.07 2.42
N ARG A 330 -25.16 1.92 1.57
CA ARG A 330 -24.56 3.06 0.85
C ARG A 330 -25.44 3.56 -0.28
N SER A 331 -25.40 4.88 -0.53
CA SER A 331 -26.17 5.55 -1.59
C SER A 331 -25.54 5.44 -2.99
N TYR A 332 -24.47 4.66 -3.14
CA TYR A 332 -23.74 4.41 -4.38
C TYR A 332 -23.72 2.90 -4.67
N PRO A 333 -23.61 2.47 -5.93
CA PRO A 333 -23.59 1.05 -6.26
C PRO A 333 -22.41 0.33 -5.60
N VAL A 334 -22.69 -0.83 -5.01
CA VAL A 334 -21.72 -1.75 -4.42
C VAL A 334 -21.97 -3.13 -4.99
N VAL A 335 -20.92 -3.78 -5.52
CA VAL A 335 -20.97 -5.17 -5.99
C VAL A 335 -19.86 -6.02 -5.38
N ARG A 336 -20.09 -7.32 -5.25
CA ARG A 336 -19.10 -8.32 -4.85
C ARG A 336 -19.01 -9.45 -5.88
N GLY A 337 -17.97 -10.28 -5.77
CA GLY A 337 -17.77 -11.44 -6.65
C GLY A 337 -16.99 -11.14 -7.93
N LEU A 338 -16.33 -9.97 -8.03
CA LEU A 338 -15.39 -9.74 -9.12
C LEU A 338 -14.27 -10.80 -9.03
N PRO A 339 -13.94 -11.53 -10.11
CA PRO A 339 -12.88 -12.55 -10.12
C PRO A 339 -11.51 -11.85 -10.09
N TYR A 340 -11.18 -11.21 -8.97
CA TYR A 340 -9.94 -10.48 -8.77
C TYR A 340 -9.49 -10.60 -7.33
N GLY A 341 -8.26 -11.06 -7.12
CA GLY A 341 -7.70 -11.26 -5.80
C GLY A 341 -6.45 -12.14 -5.83
N HIS A 342 -6.31 -12.99 -4.82
CA HIS A 342 -5.21 -13.94 -4.66
C HIS A 342 -5.56 -15.37 -5.07
N HIS A 343 -6.73 -15.55 -5.71
CA HIS A 343 -7.16 -16.81 -6.32
C HIS A 343 -7.15 -16.68 -7.85
N LEU A 344 -6.97 -17.82 -8.52
CA LEU A 344 -7.22 -18.00 -9.95
C LEU A 344 -8.57 -18.73 -10.11
N PRO A 345 -9.34 -18.50 -11.19
CA PRO A 345 -9.04 -17.57 -12.29
C PRO A 345 -9.23 -16.10 -11.90
N ARG A 346 -8.50 -15.20 -12.58
CA ARG A 346 -8.39 -13.77 -12.21
C ARG A 346 -8.40 -12.82 -13.42
N CYS A 347 -9.37 -11.92 -13.47
CA CYS A 347 -9.37 -10.80 -14.41
C CYS A 347 -8.22 -9.81 -14.14
N SER A 348 -7.77 -9.11 -15.19
CA SER A 348 -6.85 -7.98 -15.03
C SER A 348 -7.62 -6.66 -14.94
N LEU A 349 -7.15 -5.72 -14.10
CA LEU A 349 -7.83 -4.43 -13.89
C LEU A 349 -7.14 -3.28 -14.65
N PRO A 350 -7.87 -2.51 -15.47
CA PRO A 350 -7.34 -1.34 -16.16
C PRO A 350 -7.24 -0.13 -15.22
N MET A 351 -6.17 -0.10 -14.41
CA MET A 351 -5.93 0.88 -13.36
C MET A 351 -5.93 2.32 -13.90
N GLY A 352 -6.84 3.14 -13.38
CA GLY A 352 -7.04 4.53 -13.76
C GLY A 352 -7.92 4.77 -14.98
N ALA A 353 -8.25 3.74 -15.77
CA ALA A 353 -9.11 3.87 -16.93
C ALA A 353 -10.58 4.10 -16.50
N PRO A 354 -11.38 4.86 -17.26
CA PRO A 354 -12.80 5.03 -16.98
C PRO A 354 -13.55 3.71 -17.20
N VAL A 355 -14.31 3.29 -16.19
CA VAL A 355 -15.22 2.14 -16.24
C VAL A 355 -16.63 2.58 -15.89
N GLN A 356 -17.62 1.82 -16.34
CA GLN A 356 -19.00 1.88 -15.87
C GLN A 356 -19.30 0.66 -15.00
N LEU A 357 -19.76 0.91 -13.78
CA LEU A 357 -20.37 -0.10 -12.93
C LEU A 357 -21.89 0.07 -13.02
N ARG A 358 -22.57 -1.01 -13.40
CA ARG A 358 -24.03 -1.13 -13.35
C ARG A 358 -24.37 -2.22 -12.34
N ALA A 359 -25.28 -1.91 -11.41
CA ALA A 359 -25.74 -2.80 -10.36
C ALA A 359 -27.25 -2.62 -10.21
N THR A 360 -28.03 -3.44 -10.92
CA THR A 360 -29.49 -3.40 -10.91
C THR A 360 -30.07 -4.79 -10.66
N ALA A 361 -31.38 -4.89 -10.43
CA ALA A 361 -32.06 -6.18 -10.29
C ALA A 361 -32.08 -7.01 -11.59
N GLU A 362 -31.85 -6.37 -12.74
CA GLU A 362 -31.93 -6.98 -14.08
C GLU A 362 -30.55 -7.29 -14.66
N GLU A 363 -29.56 -6.44 -14.37
CA GLU A 363 -28.21 -6.51 -14.91
C GLU A 363 -27.19 -6.02 -13.88
N THR A 364 -26.12 -6.78 -13.67
CA THR A 364 -24.92 -6.33 -12.95
C THR A 364 -23.69 -6.57 -13.82
N SER A 365 -22.99 -5.49 -14.19
CA SER A 365 -21.90 -5.51 -15.17
C SER A 365 -20.83 -4.45 -14.86
N LEU A 366 -19.59 -4.71 -15.29
CA LEU A 366 -18.45 -3.82 -15.10
C LEU A 366 -17.65 -3.71 -16.40
N THR A 367 -17.81 -2.60 -17.12
CA THR A 367 -17.30 -2.45 -18.49
C THR A 367 -16.37 -1.25 -18.61
N ALA A 368 -15.23 -1.38 -19.29
CA ALA A 368 -14.41 -0.20 -19.58
C ALA A 368 -15.05 0.71 -20.64
N GLN A 369 -15.02 2.01 -20.38
CA GLN A 369 -15.49 3.04 -21.31
C GLN A 369 -14.38 3.53 -22.25
N SER A 370 -13.12 3.18 -21.98
CA SER A 370 -12.02 3.44 -22.90
C SER A 370 -10.87 2.45 -22.69
N PRO A 371 -10.00 2.25 -23.69
CA PRO A 371 -8.78 1.45 -23.56
C PRO A 371 -7.87 1.87 -22.39
N VAL A 372 -7.06 0.92 -21.91
CA VAL A 372 -6.02 1.18 -20.89
C VAL A 372 -4.67 1.55 -21.52
N VAL A 373 -4.46 1.20 -22.79
CA VAL A 373 -3.30 1.55 -23.63
C VAL A 373 -3.73 2.51 -24.75
N ASP A 374 -2.79 3.20 -25.38
CA ASP A 374 -3.05 3.98 -26.60
C ASP A 374 -3.43 3.05 -27.78
N SER A 375 -4.10 3.64 -28.78
CA SER A 375 -4.65 2.97 -29.97
C SER A 375 -3.61 2.75 -31.07
#